data_AF-A0A0C3KGY4-F1
#
_entry.id   AF-A0A0C3KGY4-F1
#
_cell.length_a   1.000
_cell.length_b   1.000
_cell.length_c   1.000
_cell.angle_alpha   90.00
_cell.angle_beta   90.00
_cell.angle_gamma   90.00
#
_symmetry.space_group_name_H-M   'P 1'
#
loop_
_entity.id
_entity.type
_entity.pdbx_description
1 polymer ?
#
loop_
_entity_poly.entity_id
_entity_poly.type
_entity_poly.pdbx_seq_one_letter_code
_entity_poly.pdbx_strand_id
1 'polypeptide(L)' 'MDQLNGVPLLVLGNKNDLEGAVGVNELIKALQLESIQNRPVSCYSCSMKTQHNVDIIVEWLSSKAH' A
#
# COMPACT_ATOMS: atom_id res chain seq x y z
N MET A 1 -18.80 6.57 -17.24
CA MET A 1 -18.40 5.56 -16.24
C MET A 1 -16.90 5.44 -16.33
N ASP A 2 -16.15 5.90 -15.32
CA ASP A 2 -14.77 5.47 -15.01
C ASP A 2 -14.17 6.40 -13.95
N GLN A 3 -14.74 6.39 -12.74
CA GLN A 3 -14.25 7.23 -11.62
C GLN A 3 -12.93 6.74 -11.00
N LEU A 4 -12.37 5.62 -11.49
CA LEU A 4 -11.13 5.02 -10.96
C LEU A 4 -9.97 4.94 -11.98
N ASN A 5 -10.17 5.34 -13.24
CA ASN A 5 -9.06 5.34 -14.20
C ASN A 5 -8.02 6.40 -13.79
N GLY A 6 -6.78 5.96 -13.56
CA GLY A 6 -5.67 6.83 -13.18
C GLY A 6 -5.58 7.22 -11.70
N VAL A 7 -6.58 6.90 -10.87
CA VAL A 7 -6.51 7.17 -9.41
C VAL A 7 -5.33 6.38 -8.82
N PRO A 8 -4.48 6.89 -7.94
CA PRO A 8 -3.42 6.09 -7.32
C PRO A 8 -3.96 4.94 -6.46
N LEU A 9 -3.28 3.78 -6.46
CA LEU A 9 -3.62 2.64 -5.59
C LEU A 9 -2.61 2.54 -4.44
N LEU A 10 -3.10 2.60 -3.21
CA LEU A 10 -2.31 2.36 -2.00
C LEU A 10 -2.64 0.98 -1.42
N VAL A 11 -1.63 0.14 -1.26
CA VAL A 11 -1.75 -1.20 -0.66
C VAL A 11 -0.98 -1.23 0.66
N LEU A 12 -1.67 -1.58 1.74
CA LEU A 12 -1.11 -1.60 3.09
C LEU A 12 -1.10 -3.04 3.63
N GLY A 13 0.10 -3.63 3.69
CA GLY A 13 0.38 -4.87 4.41
C GLY A 13 0.40 -4.60 5.90
N ASN A 14 -0.78 -4.53 6.52
CA ASN A 14 -0.93 -4.31 7.96
C ASN A 14 -0.52 -5.55 8.77
N LYS A 15 -0.23 -5.35 10.06
CA LYS A 15 0.15 -6.37 11.07
C LYS A 15 1.56 -6.94 10.88
N ASN A 16 2.52 -6.10 10.47
CA ASN A 16 3.91 -6.53 10.36
C ASN A 16 4.58 -6.94 11.69
N ASP A 17 3.91 -6.68 12.80
CA ASP A 17 4.32 -7.02 14.16
C ASP A 17 4.08 -8.49 14.53
N LEU A 18 3.38 -9.27 13.69
CA LEU A 18 3.12 -10.68 13.94
C LEU A 18 4.22 -11.57 13.33
N GLU A 19 4.61 -12.62 14.04
CA GLU A 19 5.45 -13.68 13.47
C GLU A 19 4.73 -14.33 12.28
N GLY A 20 5.42 -14.45 11.14
CA GLY A 20 4.84 -14.91 9.87
C GLY A 20 4.16 -13.81 9.04
N ALA A 21 4.33 -12.53 9.39
CA ALA A 21 3.88 -11.44 8.54
C ALA A 21 4.52 -11.51 7.15
N VAL A 22 3.67 -11.40 6.12
CA VAL A 22 4.07 -11.43 4.72
C VAL A 22 4.82 -10.14 4.39
N GLY A 23 6.01 -10.28 3.80
CA GLY A 23 6.82 -9.13 3.40
C GLY A 23 6.20 -8.35 2.24
N VAL A 24 6.61 -7.08 2.06
CA VAL A 24 6.11 -6.23 0.96
C VAL A 24 6.28 -6.89 -0.41
N ASN A 25 7.43 -7.51 -0.67
CA ASN A 25 7.70 -8.18 -1.95
C ASN A 25 6.79 -9.38 -2.20
N GLU A 26 6.43 -10.13 -1.16
CA GLU A 26 5.50 -11.25 -1.27
C GLU A 26 4.07 -10.75 -1.47
N LEU A 27 3.67 -9.66 -0.82
CA LEU A 27 2.41 -8.97 -1.06
C LEU A 27 2.28 -8.49 -2.51
N ILE A 28 3.33 -7.88 -3.07
CA ILE A 28 3.37 -7.45 -4.47
C ILE A 28 3.11 -8.63 -5.42
N LYS A 29 3.76 -9.77 -5.18
CA LYS A 29 3.59 -10.98 -5.98
C LYS A 29 2.22 -11.63 -5.79
N ALA A 30 1.79 -11.80 -4.55
CA ALA A 30 0.52 -12.45 -4.21
C ALA A 30 -0.69 -11.69 -4.74
N LEU A 31 -0.61 -10.35 -4.76
CA LEU A 31 -1.66 -9.47 -5.28
C LEU A 31 -1.42 -9.06 -6.74
N GLN A 32 -0.36 -9.56 -7.38
CA GLN A 32 0.02 -9.26 -8.76
C GLN A 32 0.08 -7.75 -9.05
N LEU A 33 0.59 -6.97 -8.10
CA LEU A 33 0.60 -5.50 -8.22
C LEU A 33 1.45 -5.02 -9.41
N GLU A 34 2.42 -5.84 -9.83
CA GLU A 34 3.27 -5.60 -11.01
C GLU A 34 2.51 -5.64 -12.34
N SER A 35 1.36 -6.31 -12.42
CA SER A 35 0.55 -6.32 -13.65
C SER A 35 -0.33 -5.08 -13.81
N ILE A 36 -0.42 -4.23 -12.78
CA ILE A 36 -1.20 -3.00 -12.81
C ILE A 36 -0.38 -1.89 -13.46
N GLN A 37 -0.70 -1.55 -14.71
CA GLN A 37 0.02 -0.51 -15.47
C GLN A 37 -0.81 0.76 -15.71
N ASN A 38 -2.12 0.71 -15.46
CA ASN A 38 -3.05 1.80 -15.74
C ASN A 38 -3.17 2.83 -14.60
N ARG A 39 -2.43 2.64 -13.50
CA ARG A 39 -2.41 3.55 -12.35
C ARG A 39 -1.12 3.39 -11.55
N PRO A 40 -0.64 4.45 -10.88
CA PRO A 40 0.48 4.33 -9.97
C PRO A 40 0.07 3.49 -8.74
N VAL A 41 0.91 2.51 -8.39
CA VAL A 41 0.71 1.63 -7.24
C VAL A 41 1.81 1.89 -6.21
N SER A 42 1.43 2.03 -4.95
CA SER A 42 2.37 2.11 -3.83
C SER A 42 2.01 1.03 -2.80
N CYS A 43 2.98 0.21 -2.41
CA CYS A 43 2.79 -0.87 -1.46
C CYS A 43 3.71 -0.68 -0.25
N TYR A 44 3.14 -0.64 0.94
CA TYR A 44 3.87 -0.46 2.19
C TYR A 44 3.47 -1.53 3.21
N SER A 45 4.41 -1.92 4.07
CA SER A 45 4.12 -2.75 5.24
C SER A 45 4.07 -1.86 6.48
N CYS A 46 3.02 -2.00 7.28
CA CYS A 46 2.81 -1.19 8.47
C CYS A 46 2.31 -2.02 9.65
N SER A 47 2.43 -1.46 10.85
CA SER A 47 1.72 -1.97 12.01
C SER A 47 0.98 -0.81 12.67
N MET A 48 -0.35 -0.86 12.61
CA MET A 48 -1.20 0.08 13.34
C MET A 48 -1.09 -0.09 14.87
N LYS A 49 -0.55 -1.22 15.35
CA LYS A 49 -0.37 -1.49 16.79
C LYS A 49 0.87 -0.81 17.35
N THR A 50 1.98 -0.85 16.62
CA THR A 50 3.24 -0.19 17.02
C THR A 50 3.41 1.19 16.39
N GLN A 51 2.42 1.65 15.63
CA GLN A 51 2.47 2.89 14.81
C GLN A 51 3.60 2.93 13.79
N HIS A 52 4.17 1.77 13.45
CA HIS A 52 5.26 1.68 12.49
C HIS A 52 4.76 1.94 11.07
N ASN A 53 5.36 2.93 10.38
CA ASN A 53 5.07 3.40 9.03
C ASN A 53 3.69 4.06 8.83
N VAL A 54 3.00 4.46 9.91
CA VAL A 54 1.71 5.16 9.80
C VAL A 54 1.89 6.60 9.32
N ASP A 55 2.97 7.25 9.73
CA ASP A 55 3.42 8.56 9.27
C ASP A 55 3.60 8.63 7.75
N ILE A 56 4.29 7.65 7.17
CA ILE A 56 4.53 7.56 5.72
C ILE A 56 3.20 7.41 4.96
N ILE A 57 2.23 6.67 5.52
CA ILE A 57 0.90 6.46 4.91
C ILE A 57 0.11 7.77 4.91
N VAL A 58 0.15 8.52 6.02
CA VAL A 58 -0.53 9.81 6.14
C VAL A 58 0.10 10.85 5.20
N GLU A 59 1.42 10.86 5.07
CA GLU A 59 2.12 11.71 4.11
C GLU A 59 1.73 11.37 2.66
N TRP A 60 1.69 10.07 2.32
CA TRP A 60 1.25 9.63 0.99
C TRP A 60 -0.19 10.09 0.69
N LEU A 61 -1.11 9.92 1.65
CA LEU A 61 -2.49 10.37 1.50
C LEU A 61 -2.58 11.88 1.32
N SER A 62 -1.80 12.65 2.08
CA SER A 62 -1.76 14.10 2.00
C SER A 62 -1.19 14.58 0.66
N SER A 63 -0.17 13.89 0.13
CA SER A 63 0.44 14.20 -1.18
C SER A 63 -0.48 13.90 -2.36
N LYS A 64 -1.43 12.96 -2.22
CA LYS A 64 -2.34 12.53 -3.30
C LYS A 64 -3.76 13.12 -3.20
N ALA A 65 -4.06 13.90 -2.15
CA ALA A 65 -5.34 14.55 -1.96
C ALA A 65 -5.50 15.88 -2.73
N HIS A 66 -4.56 16.22 -3.63
CA HIS A 66 -4.56 17.44 -4.43
C HIS A 66 -4.77 17.13 -5.92
#